data_AF-B1FZ63-F1
#
_entry.id   AF-B1FZ63-F1
#
_cell.length_a   1.000
_cell.length_b   1.000
_cell.length_c   1.000
_cell.angle_alpha   90.00
_cell.angle_beta   90.00
_cell.angle_gamma   90.00
#
_symmetry.space_group_name_H-M   'P 1'
#
loop_
_entity.id
_entity.type
_entity.pdbx_description
1 polymer ?
#
loop_
_entity_poly.entity_id
_entity_poly.type
_entity_poly.pdbx_seq_one_letter_code
_entity_poly.pdbx_strand_id
1 'polypeptide(L)'
;MRESGVLITDIAQLGELARASRLAQGLTRDDVALATGLSPKFISHIEAGKTTAQIGKVLHLLGELGITLRAETPVDLPAAAAAGAPRRRRSNRGG
;
A
#
# COMPACT_ATOMS: atom_id res chain seq x y z
N MET A 1 -3.27 -10.05 -21.29
CA MET A 1 -3.00 -9.48 -19.95
C MET A 1 -3.89 -10.23 -18.97
N ARG A 2 -3.34 -11.07 -18.09
CA ARG A 2 -4.15 -11.77 -17.08
C ARG A 2 -4.22 -10.87 -15.85
N GLU A 3 -5.32 -10.14 -15.69
CA GLU A 3 -5.63 -9.47 -14.44
C GLU A 3 -6.09 -10.54 -13.44
N SER A 4 -5.16 -11.06 -12.65
CA SER A 4 -5.47 -11.97 -11.55
C SER A 4 -5.58 -11.14 -10.27
N GLY A 5 -6.80 -10.77 -9.87
CA GLY A 5 -7.04 -10.15 -8.57
C GLY A 5 -6.97 -11.20 -7.44
N VAL A 6 -6.47 -10.80 -6.27
CA VAL A 6 -6.46 -11.64 -5.06
C VAL A 6 -7.18 -10.89 -3.95
N LEU A 7 -8.15 -11.55 -3.32
CA LEU A 7 -8.83 -11.01 -2.14
C LEU A 7 -7.92 -11.17 -0.91
N ILE A 8 -7.64 -10.05 -0.25
CA ILE A 8 -6.74 -9.97 0.92
C ILE A 8 -7.59 -9.69 2.15
N THR A 9 -7.56 -10.59 3.13
CA THR A 9 -8.30 -10.47 4.40
C THR A 9 -7.42 -10.10 5.58
N ASP A 10 -6.10 -10.23 5.47
CA ASP A 10 -5.15 -9.91 6.54
C ASP A 10 -3.80 -9.37 6.02
N ILE A 11 -2.97 -8.89 6.95
CA ILE A 11 -1.66 -8.29 6.63
C ILE A 11 -0.63 -9.34 6.20
N ALA A 12 -0.76 -10.60 6.61
CA ALA A 12 0.17 -11.66 6.20
C ALA A 12 -0.01 -11.99 4.72
N GLN A 13 -1.25 -12.10 4.25
CA GLN A 13 -1.56 -12.28 2.82
C GLN A 13 -1.03 -11.11 1.98
N LEU A 14 -1.15 -9.87 2.47
CA LEU A 14 -0.58 -8.70 1.80
C LEU A 14 0.96 -8.77 1.73
N GLY A 15 1.59 -9.18 2.82
CA GLY A 15 3.03 -9.38 2.90
C GLY A 15 3.53 -10.44 1.91
N GLU A 16 2.85 -11.57 1.84
CA GLU A 16 3.17 -12.65 0.91
C GLU A 16 2.95 -12.23 -0.54
N LEU A 17 1.89 -11.48 -0.86
CA LEU A 17 1.69 -10.91 -2.19
C LEU A 17 2.84 -9.98 -2.58
N ALA A 18 3.25 -9.08 -1.68
CA ALA A 18 4.38 -8.17 -1.91
C ALA A 18 5.69 -8.96 -2.13
N ARG A 19 5.95 -9.97 -1.30
CA ARG A 19 7.12 -10.85 -1.41
C ARG A 19 7.13 -11.61 -2.74
N ALA A 20 6.00 -12.22 -3.12
CA ALA A 20 5.87 -12.95 -4.36
C ALA A 20 6.11 -12.04 -5.57
N SER A 21 5.55 -10.83 -5.56
CA SER A 21 5.78 -9.83 -6.61
C SER A 21 7.26 -9.46 -6.72
N ARG A 22 7.92 -9.17 -5.59
CA ARG A 22 9.36 -8.85 -5.58
C ARG A 22 10.20 -9.99 -6.15
N LEU A 23 9.94 -11.23 -5.72
CA LEU A 23 10.69 -12.41 -6.18
C LEU A 23 10.44 -12.69 -7.67
N ALA A 24 9.21 -12.53 -8.16
CA ALA A 24 8.88 -12.70 -9.58
C ALA A 24 9.60 -11.66 -10.47
N GLN A 25 9.92 -10.49 -9.92
CA GLN A 25 10.71 -9.45 -10.59
C GLN A 25 12.24 -9.67 -10.45
N GLY A 26 12.68 -10.68 -9.71
CA GLY A 26 14.11 -10.94 -9.48
C GLY A 26 14.81 -9.93 -8.57
N LEU A 27 14.04 -9.11 -7.85
CA LEU A 27 14.58 -8.05 -7.00
C LEU A 27 14.96 -8.58 -5.62
N THR A 28 16.08 -8.11 -5.07
CA THR A 28 16.42 -8.30 -3.67
C THR A 28 15.69 -7.28 -2.79
N ARG A 29 15.71 -7.46 -1.46
CA ARG A 29 15.18 -6.44 -0.54
C ARG A 29 16.00 -5.15 -0.59
N ASP A 30 17.29 -5.25 -0.89
CA ASP A 30 18.19 -4.09 -0.98
C ASP A 30 17.90 -3.28 -2.25
N ASP A 31 17.57 -3.93 -3.37
CA ASP A 31 17.15 -3.25 -4.60
C ASP A 31 15.88 -2.41 -4.36
N VAL A 32 14.89 -3.00 -3.69
CA VAL A 32 13.64 -2.32 -3.35
C VAL A 32 13.88 -1.23 -2.29
N ALA A 33 14.78 -1.45 -1.34
CA ALA A 33 15.19 -0.43 -0.37
C ALA A 33 15.81 0.79 -1.07
N LEU A 34 16.66 0.57 -2.08
CA LEU A 34 17.28 1.63 -2.86
C LEU A 34 16.23 2.45 -3.63
N ALA A 35 15.22 1.80 -4.22
CA ALA A 35 14.17 2.48 -4.97
C ALA A 35 13.18 3.24 -4.06
N THR A 36 12.80 2.65 -2.92
CA THR A 36 11.78 3.21 -2.03
C THR A 36 12.33 4.15 -0.95
N GLY A 37 13.63 4.08 -0.64
CA GLY A 37 14.23 4.71 0.53
C GLY A 37 13.85 4.06 1.87
N LEU A 38 13.15 2.92 1.85
CA LEU A 38 12.79 2.15 3.05
C LEU A 38 13.96 1.25 3.48
N SER A 39 14.08 0.93 4.77
CA SER A 39 15.13 0.01 5.20
C SER A 39 14.82 -1.44 4.78
N PRO A 40 15.83 -2.26 4.44
CA PRO A 40 15.64 -3.69 4.13
C PRO A 40 14.93 -4.45 5.26
N LYS A 41 15.18 -4.06 6.51
CA LYS A 41 14.48 -4.58 7.69
C LYS A 41 13.00 -4.24 7.70
N PHE A 42 12.62 -3.03 7.28
CA PHE A 42 11.22 -2.65 7.18
C PHE A 42 10.50 -3.44 6.09
N ILE A 43 11.14 -3.61 4.92
CA ILE A 43 10.61 -4.46 3.83
C ILE A 43 10.42 -5.90 4.33
N SER A 44 11.42 -6.46 5.01
CA SER A 44 11.34 -7.79 5.61
C SER A 44 10.16 -7.93 6.60
N HIS A 45 9.93 -6.93 7.45
CA HIS A 45 8.78 -6.93 8.35
C HIS A 45 7.43 -6.92 7.60
N ILE A 46 7.33 -6.18 6.50
CA ILE A 46 6.10 -6.15 5.69
C ILE A 46 5.87 -7.52 5.04
N GLU A 47 6.91 -8.08 4.40
CA GLU A 47 6.82 -9.40 3.78
C GLU A 47 6.48 -10.51 4.78
N ALA A 48 6.90 -10.36 6.04
CA ALA A 48 6.54 -11.27 7.13
C ALA A 48 5.15 -11.01 7.74
N GLY A 49 4.37 -10.05 7.22
CA GLY A 49 3.01 -9.79 7.68
C GLY A 49 2.90 -9.00 8.98
N LYS A 50 3.90 -8.14 9.31
CA LYS A 50 3.86 -7.35 10.55
C LYS A 50 2.67 -6.40 10.58
N THR A 51 1.70 -6.71 11.44
CA THR A 51 0.44 -5.96 11.62
C THR A 51 0.65 -4.51 12.09
N THR A 52 1.78 -4.22 12.74
CA THR A 52 2.12 -2.88 13.24
C THR A 52 2.97 -2.05 12.26
N ALA A 53 3.13 -2.51 11.01
CA ALA A 53 3.79 -1.73 9.97
C ALA A 53 2.99 -0.46 9.64
N GLN A 54 3.70 0.63 9.37
CA GLN A 54 3.06 1.91 9.04
C GLN A 54 2.41 1.82 7.65
N ILE A 55 1.07 1.89 7.60
CA ILE A 55 0.29 1.72 6.36
C ILE A 55 0.74 2.62 5.22
N GLY A 56 1.09 3.88 5.49
CA GLY A 56 1.58 4.79 4.44
C GLY A 56 2.84 4.28 3.74
N LYS A 57 3.76 3.65 4.48
CA LYS A 57 4.97 3.05 3.91
C LYS A 57 4.70 1.72 3.22
N VAL A 58 3.68 0.98 3.68
CA VAL A 58 3.21 -0.23 2.99
C VAL A 58 2.67 0.15 1.62
N LEU A 59 1.80 1.17 1.53
CA LEU A 59 1.26 1.66 0.26
C LEU A 59 2.36 2.15 -0.68
N HIS A 60 3.37 2.86 -0.16
CA HIS A 60 4.54 3.26 -0.93
C HIS A 60 5.29 2.07 -1.52
N LEU A 61 5.58 1.05 -0.71
CA LEU A 61 6.22 -0.19 -1.17
C LEU A 61 5.39 -0.93 -2.23
N LEU A 62 4.07 -1.05 -2.03
CA LEU A 62 3.18 -1.71 -2.98
C LEU A 62 3.20 -1.00 -4.33
N GLY A 63 3.15 0.34 -4.33
CA GLY A 63 3.24 1.16 -5.54
C GLY A 63 4.55 0.92 -6.30
N GLU A 64 5.68 0.86 -5.59
CA GLU A 64 6.99 0.57 -6.20
C GLU A 64 7.04 -0.82 -6.85
N LEU A 65 6.43 -1.82 -6.21
CA LEU A 65 6.34 -3.17 -6.74
C LEU A 65 5.29 -3.32 -7.87
N GLY A 66 4.65 -2.24 -8.29
CA GLY A 66 3.58 -2.24 -9.31
C GLY A 66 2.26 -2.83 -8.83
N ILE A 67 2.07 -3.02 -7.52
CA ILE A 67 0.85 -3.58 -6.94
C ILE A 67 -0.17 -2.45 -6.77
N THR A 68 -1.30 -2.58 -7.47
CA THR A 68 -2.42 -1.65 -7.32
C THR A 68 -3.39 -2.14 -6.25
N LEU A 69 -3.56 -1.35 -5.19
CA LEU A 69 -4.58 -1.59 -4.17
C LEU A 69 -5.90 -0.92 -4.60
N ARG A 70 -6.97 -1.71 -4.73
CA ARG A 70 -8.33 -1.23 -4.96
C ARG A 70 -9.14 -1.42 -3.68
N ALA A 71 -9.94 -0.42 -3.32
CA ALA A 71 -10.88 -0.49 -2.22
C ALA A 71 -12.30 -0.58 -2.77
N GLU A 72 -13.09 -1.49 -2.21
CA GLU A 72 -14.51 -1.66 -2.52
C GLU A 72 -15.32 -1.35 -1.25
N THR A 73 -16.48 -0.73 -1.42
CA THR A 73 -17.41 -0.41 -0.33
C THR A 73 -18.80 -0.88 -0.71
N PRO A 74 -19.56 -1.48 0.21
CA PRO A 74 -20.96 -1.85 -0.04
C PRO A 74 -21.90 -0.63 -0.01
N VAL A 75 -21.40 0.52 0.41
CA VAL A 75 -22.18 1.76 0.50
C VAL A 75 -22.05 2.55 -0.80
N ASP A 76 -23.17 2.96 -1.37
CA ASP A 76 -23.18 3.90 -2.49
C ASP A 76 -22.70 5.27 -2.02
N LEU A 77 -21.47 5.62 -2.43
CA LEU A 77 -20.85 6.89 -2.11
C LEU A 77 -20.86 7.75 -3.37
N PRO A 78 -21.35 9.01 -3.30
CA PRO A 78 -21.25 9.91 -4.43
C PRO A 78 -19.78 10.09 -4.82
N ALA A 79 -19.48 10.08 -6.13
CA ALA A 79 -18.11 10.13 -6.66
C ALA A 79 -17.26 11.28 -6.08
N ALA A 80 -17.90 12.41 -5.74
CA ALA A 80 -17.27 13.56 -5.09
C ALA A 80 -16.75 13.27 -3.65
N ALA A 81 -17.36 12.32 -2.93
CA ALA A 81 -16.89 11.90 -1.61
C ALA A 81 -15.69 10.95 -1.69
N ALA A 82 -15.66 10.07 -2.69
CA ALA A 82 -14.57 9.13 -2.92
C ALA A 82 -13.26 9.79 -3.37
N ALA A 83 -13.35 10.90 -4.11
CA ALA A 83 -12.18 11.66 -4.61
C ALA A 83 -11.52 12.57 -3.56
N GLY A 84 -11.91 12.46 -2.30
CA GLY A 84 -11.50 13.35 -1.22
C GLY A 84 -12.53 14.46 -1.05
N ALA A 85 -13.38 14.31 -0.02
CA ALA A 85 -14.29 15.37 0.41
C ALA A 85 -13.53 16.70 0.49
N PRO A 86 -14.10 17.81 0.00
CA PRO A 86 -13.42 19.09 -0.01
C PRO A 86 -12.97 19.37 1.42
N ARG A 87 -11.65 19.39 1.64
CA ARG A 87 -11.06 19.82 2.90
C ARG A 87 -11.55 21.24 3.09
N ARG A 88 -12.64 21.41 3.85
CA ARG A 88 -13.18 22.72 4.23
C ARG A 88 -11.98 23.47 4.75
N ARG A 89 -11.50 24.46 3.99
CA ARG A 89 -10.42 25.36 4.37
C ARG A 89 -10.73 25.72 5.81
N ARG A 90 -9.94 25.22 6.76
CA ARG A 90 -10.04 25.65 8.15
C ARG A 90 -9.61 27.10 8.07
N SER A 91 -10.57 28.01 7.90
CA SER A 91 -10.33 29.44 7.93
C SER A 91 -9.54 29.66 9.21
N ASN A 92 -8.33 30.19 9.09
CA ASN A 92 -7.56 30.62 10.23
C ASN A 92 -8.41 31.68 10.95
N ARG A 93 -9.20 31.24 11.93
CA ARG A 93 -9.93 32.11 12.85
C ARG A 93 -9.07 32.21 14.09
N GLY A 94 -8.36 33.33 14.19
CA GLY A 94 -8.11 34.01 15.45
C GLY A 94 -6.82 33.63 16.16
N GLY A 95 -6.02 34.66 16.43
CA GLY A 95 -4.80 34.67 17.22
C GLY A 95 -3.86 35.73 16.68
#